data_AF-A0A6A6YHN2-F1
#
_entry.id   AF-A0A6A6YHN2-F1
#
_cell.length_a   1.000
_cell.length_b   1.000
_cell.length_c   1.000
_cell.angle_alpha   90.00
_cell.angle_beta   90.00
_cell.angle_gamma   90.00
#
_symmetry.space_group_name_H-M   'P 1'
#
loop_
_entity.id
_entity.type
_entity.pdbx_description
1 polymer ?
#
loop_
_entity_poly.entity_id
_entity_poly.type
_entity_poly.pdbx_seq_one_letter_code
_entity_poly.pdbx_strand_id
1 'polypeptide(L)'
;MAGENLYHIKRTVNDIKNDPTGATQKVAIRSTFTDLAAAKAAARTALIDEGYEKAMFEVYDVKDGSGEWKHPDGLQVFAQVTDGENLTVAIETTPNDANLEGNADGKVEGPLFHILQTTVHYNLDRSGGKRETTIEGTYKGREEAAKKAASTLLDEDVKKTDFAEYDEFSGQKDWAYGEDVLVHAVAVGGENYLVAVVKS
;
A
#
# COMPACT_ATOMS: atom_id res chain seq x y z
N MET A 1 16.16 -16.39 10.56
CA MET A 1 16.58 -15.23 11.38
C MET A 1 15.76 -14.05 10.91
N ALA A 2 15.23 -13.25 11.83
CA ALA A 2 14.58 -11.99 11.47
C ALA A 2 15.59 -11.04 10.82
N GLY A 3 15.26 -10.51 9.64
CA GLY A 3 16.01 -9.41 9.03
C GLY A 3 15.61 -8.08 9.67
N GLU A 4 16.46 -7.05 9.55
CA GLU A 4 16.17 -5.70 10.07
C GLU A 4 15.01 -5.02 9.35
N ASN A 5 14.76 -5.40 8.10
CA ASN A 5 13.74 -4.83 7.24
C ASN A 5 12.76 -5.89 6.72
N LEU A 6 11.56 -5.42 6.38
CA LEU A 6 10.56 -6.16 5.63
C LEU A 6 10.43 -5.55 4.23
N TYR A 7 10.21 -6.42 3.24
CA TYR A 7 10.01 -6.06 1.85
C TYR A 7 8.63 -6.54 1.40
N HIS A 8 7.75 -5.58 1.14
CA HIS A 8 6.34 -5.82 0.83
C HIS A 8 6.11 -5.70 -0.66
N ILE A 9 5.46 -6.71 -1.24
CA ILE A 9 4.96 -6.63 -2.61
C ILE A 9 3.62 -5.91 -2.56
N LYS A 10 3.61 -4.63 -2.93
CA LYS A 10 2.42 -3.78 -3.00
C LYS A 10 1.93 -3.71 -4.42
N ARG A 11 0.68 -4.11 -4.65
CA ARG A 11 -0.02 -3.92 -5.93
C ARG A 11 -0.99 -2.76 -5.83
N THR A 12 -0.97 -1.88 -6.82
CA THR A 12 -1.97 -0.83 -6.98
C THR A 12 -2.71 -1.03 -8.29
N VAL A 13 -4.04 -1.03 -8.23
CA VAL A 13 -4.91 -0.96 -9.42
C VAL A 13 -5.52 0.42 -9.47
N ASN A 14 -5.38 1.08 -10.61
CA ASN A 14 -5.99 2.37 -10.87
C ASN A 14 -7.11 2.19 -11.90
N ASP A 15 -8.36 2.43 -11.50
CA ASP A 15 -9.55 2.27 -12.33
C ASP A 15 -9.78 3.52 -13.20
N ILE A 16 -8.84 3.78 -14.10
CA ILE A 16 -8.90 4.91 -15.03
C ILE A 16 -10.11 4.80 -15.98
N LYS A 17 -10.63 3.58 -16.19
CA LYS A 17 -11.80 3.31 -17.03
C LYS A 17 -13.04 4.00 -16.48
N ASN A 18 -13.35 3.79 -15.20
CA ASN A 18 -14.54 4.36 -14.56
C ASN A 18 -14.25 5.72 -13.89
N ASP A 19 -12.99 5.97 -13.53
CA ASP A 19 -12.54 7.21 -12.92
C ASP A 19 -11.24 7.73 -13.58
N PRO A 20 -11.39 8.52 -14.67
CA PRO A 20 -10.24 9.05 -15.41
C PRO A 20 -9.32 9.97 -14.59
N THR A 21 -9.76 10.43 -13.41
CA THR A 21 -8.93 11.24 -12.51
C THR A 21 -7.87 10.40 -11.80
N GLY A 22 -8.10 9.09 -11.68
CA GLY A 22 -7.25 8.17 -10.94
C GLY A 22 -7.37 8.26 -9.43
N ALA A 23 -8.44 8.88 -8.91
CA ALA A 23 -8.72 8.91 -7.48
C ALA A 23 -9.13 7.53 -6.95
N THR A 24 -9.74 6.70 -7.80
CA THR A 24 -10.15 5.33 -7.50
C THR A 24 -9.00 4.35 -7.64
N GLN A 25 -8.27 4.16 -6.54
CA GLN A 25 -7.14 3.23 -6.45
C GLN A 25 -7.43 2.11 -5.44
N LYS A 26 -7.11 0.88 -5.82
CA LYS A 26 -7.17 -0.30 -4.93
C LYS A 26 -5.76 -0.79 -4.66
N VAL A 27 -5.33 -0.73 -3.40
CA VAL A 27 -4.03 -1.19 -2.95
C VAL A 27 -4.18 -2.53 -2.25
N ALA A 28 -3.30 -3.48 -2.57
CA ALA A 28 -3.22 -4.78 -1.90
C ALA A 28 -1.76 -5.14 -1.60
N ILE A 29 -1.50 -5.64 -0.39
CA ILE A 29 -0.20 -6.21 -0.04
C ILE A 29 -0.25 -7.70 -0.33
N ARG A 30 0.52 -8.15 -1.32
CA ARG A 30 0.44 -9.52 -1.85
C ARG A 30 1.25 -10.51 -1.04
N SER A 31 2.37 -10.06 -0.50
CA SER A 31 3.29 -10.87 0.31
C SER A 31 4.36 -9.98 0.93
N THR A 32 4.94 -10.48 2.02
CA THR A 32 6.04 -9.81 2.74
C THR A 32 7.23 -10.77 2.83
N PHE A 33 8.43 -10.22 2.69
CA PHE A 33 9.69 -10.97 2.76
C PHE A 33 10.67 -10.30 3.72
N THR A 34 11.57 -11.09 4.29
CA THR A 34 12.76 -10.62 5.01
C THR A 34 14.00 -10.53 4.11
N ASP A 35 13.90 -10.98 2.86
CA ASP A 35 14.98 -10.95 1.87
C ASP A 35 14.56 -10.17 0.61
N LEU A 36 15.39 -9.19 0.22
CA LEU A 36 15.09 -8.31 -0.92
C LEU A 36 15.18 -9.04 -2.27
N ALA A 37 16.08 -10.02 -2.41
CA ALA A 37 16.23 -10.74 -3.67
C ALA A 37 15.01 -11.63 -3.92
N ALA A 38 14.52 -12.32 -2.89
CA ALA A 38 13.27 -13.08 -2.91
C ALA A 38 12.07 -12.18 -3.23
N ALA A 39 11.97 -11.01 -2.59
CA ALA A 39 10.91 -10.04 -2.87
C ALA A 39 10.93 -9.57 -4.34
N LYS A 40 12.12 -9.26 -4.90
CA LYS A 40 12.28 -8.90 -6.32
C LYS A 40 11.87 -10.02 -7.26
N ALA A 41 12.25 -11.26 -6.95
CA ALA A 41 11.86 -12.41 -7.76
C ALA A 41 10.34 -12.58 -7.78
N ALA A 42 9.70 -12.54 -6.62
CA ALA A 42 8.24 -12.69 -6.49
C ALA A 42 7.46 -11.49 -7.06
N ALA A 43 7.98 -10.26 -6.96
CA ALA A 43 7.28 -9.08 -7.49
C ALA A 43 7.12 -9.12 -9.02
N ARG A 44 8.07 -9.74 -9.73
CA ARG A 44 8.05 -9.89 -11.20
C ARG A 44 6.97 -10.85 -11.69
N THR A 45 6.57 -11.80 -10.86
CA THR A 45 5.54 -12.80 -11.18
C THR A 45 4.21 -12.54 -10.50
N ALA A 46 4.14 -11.57 -9.57
CA ALA A 46 2.98 -11.32 -8.73
C ALA A 46 1.64 -11.26 -9.48
N LEU A 47 1.55 -10.55 -10.62
CA LEU A 47 0.31 -10.52 -11.40
C LEU A 47 -0.05 -11.88 -11.99
N ILE A 48 0.92 -12.66 -12.45
CA ILE A 48 0.67 -14.00 -13.00
C ILE A 48 0.25 -14.96 -11.88
N ASP A 49 0.89 -14.87 -10.71
CA ASP A 49 0.58 -15.68 -9.53
C ASP A 49 -0.83 -15.37 -8.98
N GLU A 50 -1.35 -14.18 -9.28
CA GLU A 50 -2.72 -13.75 -9.01
C GLU A 50 -3.76 -14.27 -10.02
N GLY A 51 -3.32 -14.90 -11.11
CA GLY A 51 -4.17 -15.43 -12.16
C GLY A 51 -4.41 -14.48 -13.33
N TYR A 52 -3.71 -13.33 -13.40
CA TYR A 52 -3.72 -12.53 -14.61
C TYR A 52 -2.94 -13.23 -15.72
N GLU A 53 -3.48 -13.24 -16.93
CA GLU A 53 -2.77 -13.72 -18.10
C GLU A 53 -2.11 -12.55 -18.83
N LYS A 54 -0.91 -12.75 -19.36
CA LYS A 54 -0.20 -11.71 -20.13
C LYS A 54 -1.03 -11.17 -21.30
N ALA A 55 -1.87 -12.03 -21.89
CA ALA A 55 -2.76 -11.67 -22.99
C ALA A 55 -3.89 -10.69 -22.61
N MET A 56 -4.13 -10.49 -21.30
CA MET A 56 -5.09 -9.49 -20.80
C MET A 56 -4.53 -8.07 -20.86
N PHE A 57 -3.23 -7.90 -21.11
CA PHE A 57 -2.55 -6.62 -21.06
C PHE A 57 -2.13 -6.14 -22.44
N GLU A 58 -2.42 -4.88 -22.75
CA GLU A 58 -1.85 -4.18 -23.91
C GLU A 58 -0.39 -3.82 -23.67
N VAL A 59 -0.06 -3.45 -22.44
CA VAL A 59 1.30 -3.16 -21.99
C VAL A 59 1.62 -4.06 -20.80
N TYR A 60 2.74 -4.77 -20.84
CA TYR A 60 3.22 -5.59 -19.73
C TYR A 60 4.74 -5.49 -19.63
N ASP A 61 5.21 -4.56 -18.82
CA ASP A 61 6.62 -4.27 -18.60
C ASP A 61 7.08 -4.82 -17.26
N VAL A 62 8.21 -5.52 -17.25
CA VAL A 62 8.83 -6.11 -16.05
C VAL A 62 10.25 -5.60 -15.91
N LYS A 63 10.64 -5.17 -14.70
CA LYS A 63 12.00 -4.72 -14.39
C LYS A 63 12.94 -5.91 -14.18
N ASP A 64 13.36 -6.53 -15.28
CA ASP A 64 14.27 -7.70 -15.30
C ASP A 64 15.68 -7.39 -15.81
N GLY A 65 15.91 -6.18 -16.33
CA GLY A 65 17.19 -5.72 -16.85
C GLY A 65 17.43 -6.05 -18.33
N SER A 66 16.45 -6.61 -19.05
CA SER A 66 16.58 -6.92 -20.48
C SER A 66 16.21 -5.77 -21.42
N GLY A 67 15.90 -4.58 -20.90
CA GLY A 67 15.49 -3.43 -21.69
C GLY A 67 15.54 -2.10 -20.92
N GLU A 68 15.18 -1.02 -21.61
CA GLU A 68 15.07 0.32 -21.02
C GLU A 68 13.85 0.39 -20.10
N TRP A 69 14.07 0.71 -18.83
CA TRP A 69 12.99 0.90 -17.85
C TRP A 69 12.45 2.33 -17.90
N LYS A 70 11.20 2.48 -18.31
CA LYS A 70 10.55 3.80 -18.53
C LYS A 70 9.63 4.23 -17.39
N HIS A 71 9.49 3.39 -16.37
CA HIS A 71 8.59 3.61 -15.24
C HIS A 71 9.37 4.09 -14.01
N PRO A 72 8.70 4.60 -12.96
CA PRO A 72 9.37 4.97 -11.71
C PRO A 72 10.23 3.83 -11.14
N ASP A 73 11.34 4.18 -10.50
CA ASP A 73 12.34 3.18 -10.09
C ASP A 73 11.85 2.17 -9.05
N GLY A 74 10.89 2.56 -8.22
CA GLY A 74 10.29 1.71 -7.19
C GLY A 74 9.38 0.61 -7.75
N LEU A 75 8.96 0.71 -9.02
CA LEU A 75 8.11 -0.30 -9.65
C LEU A 75 8.95 -1.50 -10.14
N GLN A 76 8.37 -2.69 -10.01
CA GLN A 76 8.89 -3.94 -10.54
C GLN A 76 8.11 -4.42 -11.76
N VAL A 77 6.80 -4.11 -11.80
CA VAL A 77 5.91 -4.43 -12.92
C VAL A 77 4.99 -3.24 -13.17
N PHE A 78 4.79 -2.92 -14.44
CA PHE A 78 3.72 -2.04 -14.92
C PHE A 78 2.92 -2.80 -15.96
N ALA A 79 1.59 -2.82 -15.80
CA ALA A 79 0.70 -3.44 -16.75
C ALA A 79 -0.52 -2.56 -17.03
N GLN A 80 -1.00 -2.56 -18.27
CA GLN A 80 -2.20 -1.86 -18.70
C GLN A 80 -3.15 -2.84 -19.37
N VAL A 81 -4.39 -2.90 -18.90
CA VAL A 81 -5.46 -3.73 -19.47
C VAL A 81 -6.08 -3.00 -20.67
N THR A 82 -6.63 -3.75 -21.64
CA THR A 82 -7.25 -3.25 -22.88
C THR A 82 -8.32 -2.16 -22.70
N ASP A 83 -8.95 -2.10 -21.52
CA ASP A 83 -9.97 -1.09 -21.21
C ASP A 83 -9.47 0.09 -20.34
N GLY A 84 -8.16 0.20 -20.13
CA GLY A 84 -7.52 1.36 -19.50
C GLY A 84 -7.18 1.24 -18.00
N GLU A 85 -7.51 0.13 -17.34
CA GLU A 85 -7.02 -0.10 -15.96
C GLU A 85 -5.50 -0.28 -15.94
N ASN A 86 -4.83 0.43 -15.04
CA ASN A 86 -3.39 0.30 -14.83
C ASN A 86 -3.11 -0.47 -13.55
N LEU A 87 -2.24 -1.47 -13.65
CA LEU A 87 -1.76 -2.25 -12.52
C LEU A 87 -0.27 -2.00 -12.35
N THR A 88 0.14 -1.67 -11.13
CA THR A 88 1.54 -1.53 -10.77
C THR A 88 1.88 -2.47 -9.63
N VAL A 89 3.08 -3.03 -9.67
CA VAL A 89 3.66 -3.80 -8.56
C VAL A 89 4.93 -3.09 -8.12
N ALA A 90 4.99 -2.74 -6.84
CA ALA A 90 6.12 -2.08 -6.20
C ALA A 90 6.65 -2.93 -5.05
N ILE A 91 7.92 -2.71 -4.69
CA ILE A 91 8.46 -3.19 -3.42
C ILE A 91 8.58 -2.02 -2.49
N GLU A 92 7.93 -2.12 -1.33
CA GLU A 92 8.02 -1.16 -0.26
C GLU A 92 8.79 -1.75 0.91
N THR A 93 9.64 -0.95 1.55
CA THR A 93 10.51 -1.40 2.64
C THR A 93 10.08 -0.73 3.93
N THR A 94 9.90 -1.53 4.99
CA THR A 94 9.67 -1.01 6.35
C THR A 94 10.65 -1.63 7.33
N PRO A 95 10.87 -0.98 8.49
CA PRO A 95 11.52 -1.65 9.62
C PRO A 95 10.77 -2.92 10.04
N ASN A 96 11.50 -3.91 10.55
CA ASN A 96 10.94 -5.16 11.09
C ASN A 96 10.75 -5.09 12.62
N ASP A 97 10.00 -4.10 13.10
CA ASP A 97 9.83 -3.86 14.55
C ASP A 97 9.17 -5.04 15.28
N ALA A 98 8.35 -5.81 14.56
CA ALA A 98 7.68 -7.00 15.08
C ALA A 98 8.56 -8.27 15.04
N ASN A 99 9.83 -8.17 14.63
CA ASN A 99 10.77 -9.29 14.52
C ASN A 99 10.19 -10.49 13.76
N LEU A 100 9.49 -10.21 12.66
CA LEU A 100 8.91 -11.26 11.82
C LEU A 100 10.01 -12.05 11.13
N GLU A 101 9.83 -13.36 11.09
CA GLU A 101 10.78 -14.28 10.47
C GLU A 101 10.25 -14.79 9.15
N GLY A 102 11.13 -14.79 8.13
CA GLY A 102 10.88 -15.47 6.87
C GLY A 102 11.12 -16.97 6.97
N ASN A 103 10.45 -17.73 6.12
CA ASN A 103 10.71 -19.14 5.87
C ASN A 103 12.03 -19.33 5.07
N ALA A 104 12.26 -20.54 4.54
CA ALA A 104 13.47 -20.84 3.75
C ALA A 104 13.63 -19.96 2.50
N ASP A 105 12.52 -19.47 1.94
CA ASP A 105 12.49 -18.57 0.78
C ASP A 105 12.49 -17.09 1.20
N GLY A 106 12.65 -16.80 2.49
CA GLY A 106 12.58 -15.45 3.06
C GLY A 106 11.16 -14.89 3.12
N LYS A 107 10.12 -15.66 2.79
CA LYS A 107 8.72 -15.21 2.84
C LYS A 107 8.21 -15.26 4.28
N VAL A 108 7.60 -14.18 4.76
CA VAL A 108 6.91 -14.18 6.05
C VAL A 108 5.56 -14.88 5.88
N GLU A 109 5.33 -15.95 6.64
CA GLU A 109 4.13 -16.77 6.55
C GLU A 109 3.03 -16.37 7.55
N GLY A 110 1.81 -16.77 7.24
CA GLY A 110 0.63 -16.54 8.06
C GLY A 110 -0.12 -15.26 7.69
N PRO A 111 -1.26 -15.00 8.35
CA PRO A 111 -2.00 -13.76 8.15
C PRO A 111 -1.18 -12.60 8.69
N LEU A 112 -0.92 -11.61 7.83
CA LEU A 112 -0.30 -10.36 8.24
C LEU A 112 -1.31 -9.23 8.11
N PHE A 113 -1.23 -8.30 9.05
CA PHE A 113 -2.05 -7.09 9.11
C PHE A 113 -1.12 -5.90 8.92
N HIS A 114 -1.36 -5.15 7.85
CA HIS A 114 -0.54 -4.02 7.43
C HIS A 114 -1.28 -2.73 7.75
N ILE A 115 -0.57 -1.78 8.35
CA ILE A 115 -1.05 -0.41 8.51
C ILE A 115 -0.73 0.32 7.22
N LEU A 116 -1.77 0.76 6.50
CA LEU A 116 -1.62 1.59 5.31
C LEU A 116 -1.99 3.03 5.65
N GLN A 117 -1.09 3.97 5.38
CA GLN A 117 -1.41 5.39 5.38
C GLN A 117 -1.60 5.83 3.94
N THR A 118 -2.76 6.41 3.62
CA THR A 118 -2.99 7.05 2.33
C THR A 118 -3.10 8.55 2.49
N THR A 119 -2.20 9.28 1.86
CA THR A 119 -2.24 10.74 1.76
C THR A 119 -2.89 11.14 0.44
N VAL A 120 -3.91 11.99 0.49
CA VAL A 120 -4.57 12.57 -0.68
C VAL A 120 -4.26 14.06 -0.72
N HIS A 121 -3.52 14.49 -1.74
CA HIS A 121 -3.01 15.85 -1.86
C HIS A 121 -4.02 16.77 -2.55
N TYR A 122 -5.18 17.00 -1.93
CA TYR A 122 -6.24 17.86 -2.49
C TYR A 122 -5.80 19.32 -2.71
N ASN A 123 -4.80 19.77 -1.97
CA ASN A 123 -4.12 21.05 -2.14
C ASN A 123 -3.37 21.16 -3.48
N LEU A 124 -2.87 20.04 -4.02
CA LEU A 124 -2.13 19.97 -5.29
C LEU A 124 -3.02 19.50 -6.45
N ASP A 125 -4.00 18.65 -6.16
CA ASP A 125 -4.93 18.09 -7.13
C ASP A 125 -6.31 17.88 -6.49
N ARG A 126 -7.25 18.76 -6.83
CA ARG A 126 -8.61 18.73 -6.26
C ARG A 126 -9.43 17.52 -6.71
N SER A 127 -8.98 16.77 -7.71
CA SER A 127 -9.65 15.54 -8.14
C SER A 127 -9.42 14.36 -7.17
N GLY A 128 -8.35 14.42 -6.36
CA GLY A 128 -7.93 13.33 -5.48
C GLY A 128 -7.09 12.25 -6.16
N GLY A 129 -6.79 12.40 -7.46
CA GLY A 129 -5.93 11.49 -8.21
C GLY A 129 -4.49 11.50 -7.73
N LYS A 130 -3.97 12.66 -7.31
CA LYS A 130 -2.67 12.75 -6.66
C LYS A 130 -2.75 12.27 -5.21
N ARG A 131 -2.48 10.98 -5.04
CA ARG A 131 -2.42 10.32 -3.75
C ARG A 131 -1.27 9.32 -3.68
N GLU A 132 -0.82 9.05 -2.47
CA GLU A 132 0.20 8.06 -2.16
C GLU A 132 -0.28 7.18 -1.02
N THR A 133 0.04 5.88 -1.08
CA THR A 133 -0.24 4.94 0.00
C THR A 133 1.07 4.31 0.43
N THR A 134 1.42 4.42 1.71
CA THR A 134 2.61 3.85 2.34
C THR A 134 2.22 2.78 3.36
N ILE A 135 3.16 1.89 3.66
CA ILE A 135 3.04 0.86 4.69
C ILE A 135 3.79 1.36 5.93
N GLU A 136 3.05 1.59 7.00
CA GLU A 136 3.58 2.17 8.25
C GLU A 136 3.99 1.08 9.26
N GLY A 137 3.55 -0.16 9.04
CA GLY A 137 3.91 -1.29 9.89
C GLY A 137 3.20 -2.58 9.52
N THR A 138 3.74 -3.70 9.99
CA THR A 138 3.21 -5.05 9.72
C THR A 138 3.22 -5.90 10.99
N TYR A 139 2.09 -6.53 11.28
CA TYR A 139 1.86 -7.30 12.52
C TYR A 139 1.14 -8.61 12.25
N LYS A 140 1.23 -9.58 13.17
CA LYS A 140 0.49 -10.86 13.07
C LYS A 140 -0.95 -10.77 13.58
N GLY A 141 -1.28 -9.74 14.36
CA GLY A 141 -2.60 -9.56 14.96
C GLY A 141 -3.29 -8.28 14.52
N ARG A 142 -4.56 -8.36 14.11
CA ARG A 142 -5.37 -7.19 13.74
C ARG A 142 -5.49 -6.19 14.90
N GLU A 143 -5.68 -6.67 16.12
CA GLU A 143 -5.83 -5.79 17.29
C GLU A 143 -4.55 -4.99 17.57
N GLU A 144 -3.39 -5.63 17.43
CA GLU A 144 -2.09 -4.96 17.58
C GLU A 144 -1.88 -3.91 16.48
N ALA A 145 -2.11 -4.27 15.22
CA ALA A 145 -2.05 -3.33 14.10
C ALA A 145 -3.01 -2.16 14.29
N ALA A 146 -4.23 -2.40 14.76
CA ALA A 146 -5.23 -1.36 15.01
C ALA A 146 -4.81 -0.39 16.13
N LYS A 147 -4.22 -0.89 17.22
CA LYS A 147 -3.69 -0.04 18.30
C LYS A 147 -2.57 0.87 17.80
N LYS A 148 -1.71 0.35 16.93
CA LYS A 148 -0.61 1.12 16.33
C LYS A 148 -1.09 2.12 15.28
N ALA A 149 -2.08 1.73 14.46
CA ALA A 149 -2.70 2.58 13.45
C ALA A 149 -3.30 3.86 14.04
N ALA A 150 -3.92 3.77 15.22
CA ALA A 150 -4.52 4.91 15.92
C ALA A 150 -3.52 6.02 16.30
N SER A 151 -2.22 5.71 16.37
CA SER A 151 -1.17 6.67 16.67
C SER A 151 -0.22 6.93 15.49
N THR A 152 -0.46 6.36 14.31
CA THR A 152 0.46 6.45 13.17
C THR A 152 0.74 7.89 12.73
N LEU A 153 -0.25 8.78 12.82
CA LEU A 153 -0.12 10.18 12.44
C LEU A 153 0.42 11.08 13.57
N LEU A 154 0.77 10.51 14.73
CA LEU A 154 1.06 11.26 15.95
C LEU A 154 2.46 10.92 16.46
N ASP A 155 3.14 11.92 16.99
CA ASP A 155 4.44 11.75 17.65
C ASP A 155 4.62 12.75 18.82
N GLU A 156 5.86 12.98 19.24
CA GLU A 156 6.18 13.93 20.32
C GLU A 156 5.79 15.37 19.98
N ASP A 157 5.85 15.75 18.71
CA ASP A 157 5.63 17.10 18.18
C ASP A 157 4.26 17.25 17.50
N VAL A 158 3.66 16.16 17.01
CA VAL A 158 2.38 16.15 16.29
C VAL A 158 1.27 15.56 17.15
N LYS A 159 0.27 16.37 17.47
CA LYS A 159 -0.93 16.01 18.23
C LYS A 159 -2.17 16.08 17.35
N LYS A 160 -3.25 15.44 17.80
CA LYS A 160 -4.56 15.47 17.13
C LYS A 160 -5.06 16.89 16.89
N THR A 161 -4.75 17.82 17.80
CA THR A 161 -5.13 19.24 17.72
C THR A 161 -4.41 20.02 16.63
N ASP A 162 -3.35 19.47 16.05
CA ASP A 162 -2.61 20.10 14.95
C ASP A 162 -3.27 19.83 13.59
N PHE A 163 -4.27 18.94 13.55
CA PHE A 163 -5.10 18.68 12.39
C PHE A 163 -6.36 19.55 12.44
N ALA A 164 -6.86 19.93 11.26
CA ALA A 164 -8.15 20.60 11.13
C ALA A 164 -9.30 19.65 11.50
N GLU A 165 -9.17 18.37 11.14
CA GLU A 165 -10.09 17.29 11.49
C GLU A 165 -9.28 16.05 11.86
N TYR A 166 -9.72 15.30 12.88
CA TYR A 166 -9.11 14.04 13.29
C TYR A 166 -10.17 13.12 13.85
N ASP A 167 -10.63 12.18 13.03
CA ASP A 167 -11.69 11.23 13.32
C ASP A 167 -11.12 9.82 13.51
N GLU A 168 -11.60 9.14 14.55
CA GLU A 168 -11.22 7.74 14.84
C GLU A 168 -12.45 6.83 14.77
N PHE A 169 -12.29 5.68 14.13
CA PHE A 169 -13.35 4.68 14.11
C PHE A 169 -13.51 4.04 15.49
N SER A 170 -14.73 4.12 16.02
CA SER A 170 -15.14 3.55 17.31
C SER A 170 -16.46 2.77 17.21
N GLY A 171 -16.85 2.37 16.00
CA GLY A 171 -18.10 1.65 15.72
C GLY A 171 -19.24 2.55 15.26
N GLN A 172 -18.95 3.73 14.70
CA GLN A 172 -19.94 4.62 14.13
C GLN A 172 -20.65 3.95 12.94
N LYS A 173 -21.96 4.17 12.81
CA LYS A 173 -22.75 3.63 11.68
C LYS A 173 -22.50 4.36 10.36
N ASP A 174 -22.20 5.65 10.43
CA ASP A 174 -22.03 6.51 9.26
C ASP A 174 -20.55 6.76 8.95
N TRP A 175 -19.72 5.72 9.02
CA TRP A 175 -18.29 5.81 8.73
C TRP A 175 -18.04 5.86 7.21
N ALA A 176 -17.80 7.05 6.69
CA ALA A 176 -17.72 7.29 5.24
C ALA A 176 -16.37 6.92 4.60
N TYR A 177 -15.36 6.55 5.41
CA TYR A 177 -13.97 6.43 4.94
C TYR A 177 -13.58 5.01 4.50
N GLY A 178 -14.43 4.02 4.77
CA GLY A 178 -14.21 2.61 4.42
C GLY A 178 -14.02 1.72 5.64
N GLU A 179 -14.40 0.45 5.50
CA GLU A 179 -14.49 -0.51 6.62
C GLU A 179 -13.14 -0.83 7.29
N ASP A 180 -12.04 -0.72 6.53
CA ASP A 180 -10.69 -0.97 7.04
C ASP A 180 -10.02 0.30 7.61
N VAL A 181 -10.59 1.48 7.37
CA VAL A 181 -10.03 2.76 7.84
C VAL A 181 -10.37 2.95 9.31
N LEU A 182 -9.33 3.19 10.12
CA LEU A 182 -9.44 3.42 11.56
C LEU A 182 -9.23 4.88 11.94
N VAL A 183 -8.50 5.64 11.14
CA VAL A 183 -8.26 7.07 11.35
C VAL A 183 -8.47 7.80 10.03
N HIS A 184 -9.21 8.89 10.07
CA HIS A 184 -9.21 9.92 9.04
C HIS A 184 -8.74 11.22 9.67
N ALA A 185 -7.87 11.95 8.98
CA ALA A 185 -7.43 13.26 9.43
C ALA A 185 -7.29 14.21 8.25
N VAL A 186 -7.48 15.51 8.52
CA VAL A 186 -7.31 16.58 7.54
C VAL A 186 -6.26 17.55 8.08
N ALA A 187 -5.15 17.71 7.38
CA ALA A 187 -4.16 18.73 7.70
C ALA A 187 -4.77 20.13 7.52
N VAL A 188 -4.24 21.13 8.23
CA VAL A 188 -4.64 22.54 8.06
C VAL A 188 -4.51 23.01 6.61
N GLY A 189 -3.58 22.43 5.84
CA GLY A 189 -3.40 22.68 4.41
C GLY A 189 -4.41 21.99 3.47
N GLY A 190 -5.34 21.19 4.00
CA GLY A 190 -6.38 20.48 3.24
C GLY A 190 -5.98 19.09 2.73
N GLU A 191 -4.76 18.61 3.02
CA GLU A 191 -4.38 17.23 2.73
C GLU A 191 -5.17 16.27 3.62
N ASN A 192 -5.62 15.17 3.04
CA ASN A 192 -6.36 14.14 3.77
C ASN A 192 -5.46 12.94 4.02
N TYR A 193 -5.53 12.38 5.22
CA TYR A 193 -4.86 11.16 5.64
C TYR A 193 -5.89 10.11 5.98
N LEU A 194 -5.72 8.90 5.47
CA LEU A 194 -6.52 7.72 5.79
C LEU A 194 -5.58 6.64 6.32
N VAL A 195 -5.76 6.22 7.56
CA VAL A 195 -4.99 5.11 8.14
C VAL A 195 -5.89 3.89 8.21
N ALA A 196 -5.53 2.83 7.48
CA ALA A 196 -6.27 1.59 7.40
C ALA A 196 -5.46 0.40 7.91
N VAL A 197 -6.14 -0.65 8.37
CA VAL A 197 -5.53 -1.95 8.66
C VAL A 197 -6.06 -2.99 7.70
N VAL A 198 -5.21 -3.45 6.80
CA VAL A 198 -5.57 -4.43 5.78
C VAL A 198 -4.87 -5.77 6.03
N LYS A 199 -5.51 -6.86 5.63
CA LYS A 199 -4.95 -8.21 5.73
C LYS A 199 -4.35 -8.63 4.38
N SER A 200 -3.18 -9.30 4.39
CA SER A 200 -2.63 -10.02 3.22
C SER A 200 -3.02 -11.49 3.15
#